data_AF-A0A7R9PYX8-F1
#
_entry.id   AF-A0A7R9PYX8-F1
#
_cell.length_a   1.000
_cell.length_b   1.000
_cell.length_c   1.000
_cell.angle_alpha   90.00
_cell.angle_beta   90.00
_cell.angle_gamma   90.00
#
_symmetry.space_group_name_H-M   'P 1'
#
loop_
_entity.id
_entity.type
_entity.pdbx_description
1 polymer ?
#
loop_
_entity_poly.entity_id
_entity_poly.type
_entity_poly.pdbx_seq_one_letter_code
_entity_poly.pdbx_strand_id
1 'polypeptide(L)'
;MNFMRNSLTQCLLKPDLSSVKIFVRHFQRRQFIRRFGYVQKTHNKGLLPRVVGDVAPLRTVPNTRLADEWRPKAALFGQNDYIDILGDGSVPVTDLMTNTPYWLKGFKGN
;
A
#
# COMPACT_ATOMS: atom_id res chain seq x y z
N MET A 1 -35.16 109.33 -37.09
CA MET A 1 -34.29 108.70 -38.10
C MET A 1 -34.23 107.21 -37.83
N ASN A 2 -34.48 106.43 -38.88
CA ASN A 2 -34.52 104.96 -38.89
C ASN A 2 -33.22 104.34 -38.38
N PHE A 3 -33.26 103.09 -37.91
CA PHE A 3 -32.51 101.97 -38.51
C PHE A 3 -32.89 100.61 -37.87
N MET A 4 -33.84 99.95 -38.51
CA MET A 4 -33.87 98.53 -38.91
C MET A 4 -32.88 97.51 -38.30
N ARG A 5 -33.48 96.41 -37.81
CA ARG A 5 -33.05 94.98 -37.88
C ARG A 5 -31.91 94.56 -36.92
N ASN A 6 -31.94 93.39 -36.27
CA ASN A 6 -32.02 92.06 -36.88
C ASN A 6 -32.55 90.99 -35.89
N SER A 7 -33.57 90.27 -36.33
CA SER A 7 -34.16 89.08 -35.71
C SER A 7 -33.41 87.77 -36.10
N LEU A 8 -32.08 87.80 -36.12
CA LEU A 8 -31.28 86.72 -36.76
C LEU A 8 -30.20 86.08 -35.86
N THR A 9 -30.26 86.23 -34.54
CA THR A 9 -29.22 85.66 -33.65
C THR A 9 -29.66 84.49 -32.78
N GLN A 10 -30.83 83.88 -33.03
CA GLN A 10 -31.34 82.79 -32.17
C GLN A 10 -31.14 81.35 -32.66
N CYS A 11 -30.44 81.09 -33.77
CA CYS A 11 -30.52 79.76 -34.40
C CYS A 11 -29.24 78.94 -34.58
N LEU A 12 -28.04 79.37 -34.14
CA LEU A 12 -26.81 78.73 -34.65
C LEU A 12 -25.92 77.95 -33.68
N LEU A 13 -26.37 77.59 -32.47
CA LEU A 13 -25.57 76.70 -31.61
C LEU A 13 -26.46 75.79 -30.75
N LYS A 14 -27.16 74.84 -31.35
CA LYS A 14 -27.63 73.66 -30.63
C LYS A 14 -26.83 72.45 -31.14
N PRO A 15 -25.88 71.90 -30.37
CA PRO A 15 -25.25 70.65 -30.76
C PRO A 15 -26.32 69.56 -30.78
N ASP A 16 -26.47 68.88 -31.91
CA ASP A 16 -27.34 67.72 -32.05
C ASP A 16 -26.82 66.61 -31.12
N LEU A 17 -27.67 66.16 -30.19
CA LEU A 17 -27.38 65.11 -29.22
C LEU A 17 -27.32 63.70 -29.87
N SER A 18 -27.49 63.59 -31.19
CA SER A 18 -27.60 62.30 -31.90
C SER A 18 -26.30 61.51 -32.05
N SER A 19 -25.13 62.05 -31.70
CA SER A 19 -23.82 61.39 -31.95
C SER A 19 -22.96 61.14 -30.71
N VAL A 20 -23.55 60.72 -29.59
CA VAL A 20 -22.76 60.12 -28.50
C VAL A 20 -22.98 58.60 -28.52
N LYS A 21 -22.20 57.90 -29.35
CA LYS A 21 -22.12 56.42 -29.29
C LYS A 21 -21.34 56.03 -28.04
N ILE A 22 -22.06 55.67 -26.97
CA ILE A 22 -21.46 55.11 -25.76
C ILE A 22 -20.94 53.70 -26.11
N PHE A 23 -19.64 53.57 -26.35
CA PHE A 23 -19.01 52.26 -26.53
C PHE A 23 -18.87 51.57 -25.17
N VAL A 24 -19.87 50.76 -24.80
CA VAL A 24 -19.77 49.86 -23.64
C VAL A 24 -18.87 48.69 -24.03
N ARG A 25 -17.58 48.77 -23.70
CA ARG A 25 -16.66 47.64 -23.83
C ARG A 25 -17.05 46.56 -22.81
N HIS A 26 -17.67 45.49 -23.27
CA HIS A 26 -17.95 44.32 -22.43
C HIS A 26 -16.64 43.57 -22.15
N PHE A 27 -16.01 43.88 -21.02
CA PHE A 27 -14.84 43.15 -20.53
C PHE A 27 -15.30 41.92 -19.74
N GLN A 28 -15.36 40.76 -20.40
CA GLN A 28 -15.63 39.50 -19.70
C GLN A 28 -14.38 39.08 -18.92
N ARG A 29 -14.43 39.19 -17.59
CA ARG A 29 -13.38 38.67 -16.71
C ARG A 29 -13.33 37.14 -16.86
N ARG A 30 -12.19 36.62 -17.32
CA ARG A 30 -11.96 35.16 -17.36
C ARG A 30 -12.10 34.60 -15.94
N GLN A 31 -13.03 33.66 -15.75
CA GLN A 31 -13.15 32.93 -14.50
C GLN A 31 -12.01 31.90 -14.42
N PHE A 32 -11.06 32.14 -13.53
CA PHE A 32 -10.02 31.16 -13.23
C PHE A 32 -10.57 30.15 -12.22
N ILE A 33 -10.40 28.86 -12.51
CA ILE A 33 -10.65 27.80 -11.52
C ILE A 33 -9.66 28.04 -10.38
N ARG A 34 -10.19 28.33 -9.19
CA ARG A 34 -9.40 28.50 -7.97
C ARG A 34 -9.69 27.31 -7.05
N ARG A 35 -8.66 26.85 -6.32
CA ARG A 35 -8.65 25.67 -5.41
C ARG A 35 -8.54 24.32 -6.14
N PHE A 36 -7.35 24.01 -6.67
CA PHE A 36 -7.04 22.72 -7.31
C PHE A 36 -6.98 21.51 -6.34
N GLY A 37 -7.50 21.64 -5.13
CA GLY A 37 -7.31 20.65 -4.06
C GLY A 37 -5.85 20.54 -3.60
N TYR A 38 -5.62 19.69 -2.61
CA TYR A 38 -4.28 19.30 -2.16
C TYR A 38 -4.02 17.86 -2.58
N VAL A 39 -2.96 17.65 -3.35
CA VAL A 39 -2.46 16.30 -3.66
C VAL A 39 -1.51 15.89 -2.53
N GLN A 40 -1.90 14.87 -1.78
CA GLN A 40 -1.08 14.25 -0.74
C GLN A 40 0.23 13.75 -1.35
N LYS A 41 1.36 14.36 -0.96
CA LYS A 41 2.71 13.94 -1.40
C LYS A 41 3.28 12.81 -0.55
N THR A 42 2.66 12.53 0.59
CA THR A 42 3.10 11.54 1.56
C THR A 42 2.41 10.20 1.33
N HIS A 43 3.10 9.11 1.66
CA HIS A 43 2.58 7.77 1.50
C HIS A 43 1.58 7.42 2.62
N ASN A 44 0.29 7.31 2.30
CA ASN A 44 -0.77 7.00 3.27
C ASN A 44 -1.31 5.55 3.15
N LYS A 45 -0.57 4.64 2.51
CA LYS A 45 -1.07 3.29 2.21
C LYS A 45 -0.29 2.22 2.99
N GLY A 46 -0.80 1.78 4.14
CA GLY A 46 -0.28 0.60 4.84
C GLY A 46 1.15 0.74 5.40
N LEU A 47 1.89 -0.38 5.40
CA LEU A 47 3.27 -0.44 5.94
C LEU A 47 4.23 0.40 5.09
N LEU A 48 5.26 0.99 5.73
CA LEU A 48 6.28 1.75 4.99
C LEU A 48 6.94 0.87 3.91
N PRO A 49 7.20 1.42 2.72
CA PRO A 49 7.93 0.69 1.68
C PRO A 49 9.34 0.37 2.19
N ARG A 50 9.78 -0.87 1.95
CA ARG A 50 11.17 -1.27 2.19
C ARG A 50 12.08 -0.40 1.31
N VAL A 51 13.08 0.23 1.91
CA VAL A 51 14.07 1.03 1.16
C VAL A 51 14.81 0.09 0.20
N VAL A 52 14.93 0.50 -1.06
CA VAL A 52 15.68 -0.27 -2.07
C VAL A 52 17.13 -0.37 -1.61
N GLY A 53 17.61 -1.61 -1.39
CA GLY A 53 18.97 -1.88 -0.88
C GLY A 53 19.02 -2.33 0.58
N ASP A 54 17.91 -2.26 1.31
CA ASP A 54 17.82 -2.87 2.64
C ASP A 54 17.52 -4.38 2.51
N VAL A 55 18.57 -5.20 2.56
CA VAL A 55 18.51 -6.67 2.42
C VAL A 55 18.21 -7.35 3.76
N ALA A 56 18.26 -6.61 4.89
CA ALA A 56 18.07 -7.21 6.19
C ALA A 56 16.66 -7.83 6.27
N PRO A 57 16.53 -9.12 6.62
CA PRO A 57 15.21 -9.68 6.91
C PRO A 57 14.60 -8.88 8.06
N LEU A 58 13.28 -8.68 8.02
CA LEU A 58 12.59 -8.08 9.15
C LEU A 58 12.92 -8.91 10.40
N ARG A 59 13.20 -8.25 11.53
CA ARG A 59 13.31 -8.92 12.84
C ARG A 59 11.92 -9.45 13.24
N THR A 60 11.45 -10.49 12.58
CA THR A 60 10.23 -11.20 12.90
C THR A 60 10.51 -12.16 14.04
N VAL A 61 9.54 -12.32 14.94
CA VAL A 61 9.50 -13.45 15.85
C VAL A 61 9.59 -14.73 15.00
N PRO A 62 10.47 -15.70 15.33
CA PRO A 62 10.50 -16.96 14.59
C PRO A 62 9.12 -17.60 14.65
N ASN A 63 8.58 -17.97 13.48
CA ASN A 63 7.32 -18.70 13.41
C ASN A 63 7.55 -20.15 13.84
N THR A 64 7.74 -20.37 15.13
CA THR A 64 7.91 -21.72 15.67
C THR A 64 6.56 -22.40 15.69
N ARG A 65 6.36 -23.36 14.78
CA ARG A 65 5.22 -24.27 14.86
C ARG A 65 5.47 -25.27 15.98
N LEU A 66 4.60 -25.29 16.99
CA LEU A 66 4.61 -26.34 18.00
C LEU A 66 4.35 -27.69 17.32
N ALA A 67 5.17 -28.69 17.63
CA ALA A 67 4.94 -30.04 17.17
C ALA A 67 3.78 -30.65 17.96
N ASP A 68 2.95 -31.46 17.30
CA ASP A 68 1.94 -32.27 17.98
C ASP A 68 2.64 -33.41 18.75
N GLU A 69 2.54 -33.38 20.06
CA GLU A 69 3.13 -34.36 20.98
C GLU A 69 2.45 -35.73 20.85
N TRP A 70 1.19 -35.78 20.43
CA TRP A 70 0.39 -37.00 20.31
C TRP A 70 0.32 -37.55 18.89
N ARG A 71 1.15 -37.03 17.98
CA ARG A 71 1.30 -37.64 16.64
C ARG A 71 1.71 -39.12 16.80
N PRO A 72 1.26 -40.03 15.92
CA PRO A 72 1.49 -41.47 16.09
C PRO A 72 2.95 -41.86 16.35
N LYS A 73 3.90 -41.22 15.66
CA LYS A 73 5.35 -41.47 15.87
C LYS A 73 5.84 -41.12 17.28
N ALA A 74 5.30 -40.07 17.89
CA ALA A 74 5.69 -39.65 19.24
C ALA A 74 4.93 -40.45 20.30
N ALA A 75 3.63 -40.68 20.09
CA ALA A 75 2.80 -41.47 21.00
C ALA A 75 3.23 -42.95 21.10
N LEU A 76 3.72 -43.54 20.00
CA LEU A 76 4.18 -44.93 19.93
C LEU A 76 5.69 -45.07 20.13
N PHE A 77 6.39 -44.00 20.49
CA PHE A 77 7.84 -44.07 20.72
C PHE A 77 8.16 -45.00 21.89
N GLY A 78 9.13 -45.89 21.71
CA GLY A 78 9.53 -46.90 22.70
C GLY A 78 8.63 -48.13 22.76
N GLN A 79 7.61 -48.21 21.91
CA GLN A 79 6.81 -49.43 21.79
C GLN A 79 7.70 -50.59 21.32
N ASN A 80 7.65 -51.70 22.07
CA ASN A 80 8.40 -52.95 21.82
C ASN A 80 9.92 -52.89 22.09
N ASP A 81 10.43 -51.88 22.82
CA ASP A 81 11.86 -51.82 23.18
C ASP A 81 12.34 -53.02 24.03
N TYR A 82 11.43 -53.65 24.78
CA TYR A 82 11.70 -54.81 25.65
C TYR A 82 11.10 -56.13 25.11
N ILE A 83 10.98 -56.25 23.77
CA ILE A 83 10.40 -57.44 23.14
C ILE A 83 11.21 -58.72 23.41
N ASP A 84 12.50 -58.57 23.65
CA ASP A 84 13.43 -59.65 23.94
C ASP A 84 13.22 -60.25 25.33
N ILE A 85 12.85 -59.44 26.33
CA ILE A 85 12.65 -59.88 27.72
C ILE A 85 11.19 -60.26 27.98
N LEU A 86 10.24 -59.51 27.41
CA LEU A 86 8.80 -59.69 27.68
C LEU A 86 8.09 -60.53 26.62
N GLY A 87 8.74 -60.80 25.49
CA GLY A 87 8.20 -61.61 24.39
C GLY A 87 8.61 -63.08 24.47
N ASP A 88 8.61 -63.72 23.31
CA ASP A 88 9.02 -65.11 23.12
C ASP A 88 10.55 -65.26 22.89
N GLY A 89 11.28 -64.14 22.84
CA GLY A 89 12.71 -64.10 22.56
C GLY A 89 13.07 -64.41 21.10
N SER A 90 12.10 -64.50 20.19
CA SER A 90 12.34 -64.84 18.78
C SER A 90 12.96 -63.68 17.99
N VAL A 91 12.73 -62.43 18.43
CA VAL A 91 13.18 -61.22 17.77
C VAL A 91 14.11 -60.44 18.71
N PRO A 92 15.38 -60.20 18.34
CA PRO A 92 16.27 -59.33 19.10
C PRO A 92 15.93 -57.84 18.86
N VAL A 93 16.15 -57.00 19.87
CA VAL A 93 15.87 -55.55 19.81
C VAL A 93 16.59 -54.85 18.65
N THR A 94 17.80 -55.33 18.28
CA THR A 94 18.59 -54.78 17.16
C THR A 94 17.87 -54.87 15.82
N ASP A 95 16.99 -55.85 15.63
CA ASP A 95 16.28 -56.06 14.37
C ASP A 95 15.17 -55.01 14.17
N LEU A 96 14.63 -54.46 15.26
CA LEU A 96 13.63 -53.38 15.24
C LEU A 96 14.18 -52.04 14.72
N MET A 97 15.50 -51.87 14.66
CA MET A 97 16.17 -50.65 14.20
C MET A 97 16.05 -50.49 12.67
N THR A 98 14.89 -50.08 12.17
CA THR A 98 14.60 -50.00 10.72
C THR A 98 15.37 -48.90 9.99
N ASN A 99 15.61 -47.76 10.64
CA ASN A 99 16.27 -46.59 10.02
C ASN A 99 17.81 -46.61 10.16
N THR A 100 18.37 -47.64 10.78
CA THR A 100 19.81 -47.74 11.03
C THR A 100 20.46 -48.64 9.98
N PRO A 101 21.59 -48.22 9.36
CA PRO A 101 22.33 -49.07 8.44
C PRO A 101 22.71 -50.40 9.08
N TYR A 102 22.69 -51.49 8.30
CA TYR A 102 22.92 -52.85 8.81
C TYR A 102 24.22 -52.99 9.61
N TRP A 103 25.31 -52.38 9.12
CA TRP A 103 26.63 -52.41 9.77
C TRP A 103 26.73 -51.60 11.08
N LEU A 104 25.71 -50.81 11.42
CA LEU A 104 25.66 -49.99 12.63
C LEU A 104 24.64 -50.51 13.65
N LYS A 105 23.82 -51.51 13.29
CA LYS A 105 22.86 -52.12 14.22
C LYS A 105 23.61 -52.82 15.36
N GLY A 106 23.26 -52.49 16.59
CA GLY A 106 23.88 -53.10 17.79
C GLY A 106 25.37 -52.78 17.98
N PHE A 107 25.95 -51.87 17.21
CA PHE A 107 27.35 -51.49 17.30
C PHE A 107 27.52 -50.14 17.99
N LYS A 108 28.45 -50.06 18.95
CA LYS A 108 28.93 -48.81 19.57
C LYS A 108 30.41 -48.65 19.26
N GLY A 109 30.76 -47.55 18.60
CA GLY A 109 32.16 -47.17 18.32
C GLY A 109 32.85 -46.51 19.52
N ASN A 110 34.17 -46.35 19.39
CA ASN A 110 35.07 -45.76 20.40
C ASN A 110 35.02 -44.23 20.40
#